data_AF-A0A382BPT8-F1
#
_entry.id   AF-A0A382BPT8-F1
#
_cell.length_a   1.000
_cell.length_b   1.000
_cell.length_c   1.000
_cell.angle_alpha   90.00
_cell.angle_beta   90.00
_cell.angle_gamma   90.00
#
_symmetry.space_group_name_H-M   'P 1'
#
loop_
_entity.id
_entity.type
_entity.pdbx_description
1 polymer ?
#
loop_
_entity_poly.entity_id
_entity_poly.type
_entity_poly.pdbx_seq_one_letter_code
_entity_poly.pdbx_strand_id
1 'polypeptide(L)'
;METVRDRLWIWGHDSGSHDKGWNTPGSSRMTPAEGALYLDIPNVIMVRYEDRPEPPYEQYARSFRPMRQFVWSIVGAGGASDESELMYTRRLAEANPNMTGVMMDDFFRDDP
;
A
#
# COMPACT_ATOMS: atom_id res chain seq x y z
N MET A 1 -14.69 13.66 -18.69
CA MET A 1 -14.23 14.79 -17.87
C MET A 1 -13.80 14.20 -16.54
N GLU A 2 -12.59 14.50 -16.06
CA GLU A 2 -12.15 13.99 -14.75
C GLU A 2 -12.89 14.69 -13.60
N THR A 3 -13.11 13.95 -12.53
CA THR A 3 -13.76 14.39 -11.30
C THR A 3 -12.75 14.42 -10.14
N VAL A 4 -13.12 15.05 -9.02
CA VAL A 4 -12.30 15.01 -7.79
C VAL A 4 -12.01 13.58 -7.35
N ARG A 5 -13.02 12.70 -7.47
CA ARG A 5 -12.92 11.27 -7.16
C ARG A 5 -11.78 10.58 -7.91
N ASP A 6 -11.56 10.93 -9.19
CA ASP A 6 -10.49 10.35 -10.00
C ASP A 6 -9.09 10.72 -9.50
N ARG A 7 -8.99 11.71 -8.61
CA ARG A 7 -7.73 12.19 -8.02
C ARG A 7 -7.55 11.78 -6.55
N LEU A 8 -8.56 11.18 -5.92
CA LEU A 8 -8.45 10.70 -4.54
C LEU A 8 -7.70 9.37 -4.50
N TRP A 9 -6.99 9.13 -3.40
CA TRP A 9 -6.25 7.90 -3.15
C TRP A 9 -6.61 7.37 -1.76
N ILE A 10 -6.81 6.06 -1.65
CA ILE A 10 -6.89 5.39 -0.37
C ILE A 10 -5.50 5.15 0.15
N TRP A 11 -5.19 5.69 1.33
CA TRP A 11 -4.03 5.29 2.11
C TRP A 11 -4.34 3.98 2.84
N GLY A 12 -3.70 2.89 2.42
CA GLY A 12 -4.01 1.54 2.86
C GLY A 12 -2.84 0.85 3.55
N HIS A 13 -3.17 0.03 4.55
CA HIS A 13 -2.28 -0.92 5.20
C HIS A 13 -2.91 -2.31 5.19
N ASP A 14 -2.17 -3.36 5.54
CA ASP A 14 -2.77 -4.69 5.69
C ASP A 14 -3.92 -4.66 6.71
N SER A 15 -4.92 -5.52 6.53
CA SER A 15 -6.04 -5.58 7.47
C SER A 15 -5.52 -5.88 8.87
N GLY A 16 -5.98 -5.11 9.85
CA GLY A 16 -5.56 -5.27 11.24
C GLY A 16 -4.24 -4.59 11.61
N SER A 17 -3.59 -3.84 10.71
CA SER A 17 -2.31 -3.16 11.01
C SER A 17 -2.36 -2.23 12.23
N HIS A 18 -3.53 -1.70 12.60
CA HIS A 18 -3.70 -0.79 13.75
C HIS A 18 -4.48 -1.42 14.91
N ASP A 19 -4.57 -2.75 14.95
CA ASP A 19 -5.27 -3.48 16.02
C ASP A 19 -4.51 -3.44 17.34
N LYS A 20 -3.19 -3.20 17.27
CA LYS A 20 -2.32 -3.08 18.44
C LYS A 20 -2.03 -1.61 18.68
N GLY A 21 -2.41 -1.12 19.86
CA GLY A 21 -2.17 0.27 20.27
C GLY A 21 -3.35 1.20 20.01
N TRP A 22 -3.14 2.49 20.25
CA TRP A 22 -4.08 3.59 19.97
C TRP A 22 -5.50 3.48 20.56
N ASN A 23 -5.72 2.53 21.48
CA ASN A 23 -7.01 2.26 22.13
C ASN A 23 -8.17 2.04 21.13
N THR A 24 -7.88 1.36 20.02
CA THR A 24 -8.90 1.01 19.01
C THR A 24 -9.82 -0.10 19.55
N PRO A 25 -11.15 0.00 19.34
CA PRO A 25 -12.13 -0.86 20.02
C PRO A 25 -12.24 -2.28 19.45
N GLY A 26 -11.48 -2.63 18.41
CA GLY A 26 -11.54 -3.95 17.80
C GLY A 26 -10.67 -4.09 16.56
N SER A 27 -10.65 -5.31 16.02
CA SER A 27 -9.84 -5.67 14.85
C SER A 27 -10.46 -5.22 13.53
N SER A 28 -9.70 -4.48 12.72
CA SER A 28 -10.13 -4.13 11.37
C SER A 28 -9.94 -5.30 10.41
N ARG A 29 -11.01 -5.72 9.74
CA ARG A 29 -10.99 -6.78 8.73
C ARG A 29 -11.06 -6.26 7.30
N MET A 30 -11.26 -4.95 7.13
CA MET A 30 -11.38 -4.32 5.81
C MET A 30 -10.00 -4.18 5.19
N THR A 31 -9.82 -4.82 4.04
CA THR A 31 -8.59 -4.68 3.23
C THR A 31 -8.58 -3.32 2.51
N PRO A 32 -7.40 -2.83 2.06
CA PRO A 32 -7.32 -1.60 1.26
C PRO A 32 -8.16 -1.66 -0.02
N ALA A 33 -8.25 -2.82 -0.66
CA ALA A 33 -9.05 -3.01 -1.85
C ALA A 33 -10.55 -2.89 -1.55
N GLU A 34 -11.03 -3.48 -0.45
CA GLU A 34 -12.42 -3.33 0.00
C GLU A 34 -12.73 -1.89 0.39
N GLY A 35 -11.80 -1.20 1.07
CA GLY A 35 -11.96 0.22 1.40
C GLY A 35 -12.08 1.10 0.16
N ALA A 36 -11.25 0.84 -0.86
CA ALA A 36 -11.32 1.52 -2.15
C ALA A 36 -12.64 1.26 -2.88
N LEU A 37 -13.11 0.02 -2.91
CA LEU A 37 -14.41 -0.34 -3.50
C LEU A 37 -15.58 0.28 -2.72
N TYR A 38 -15.54 0.27 -1.40
CA TYR A 38 -16.60 0.82 -0.54
C TYR A 38 -16.75 2.33 -0.69
N LEU A 39 -15.64 3.06 -0.74
CA LEU A 39 -15.62 4.52 -0.92
C LEU A 39 -15.70 4.93 -2.39
N ASP A 40 -15.78 3.96 -3.30
CA ASP A 40 -15.79 4.17 -4.74
C ASP A 40 -14.51 4.91 -5.21
N ILE A 41 -13.37 4.79 -4.53
CA ILE A 41 -12.12 5.46 -4.89
C ILE A 41 -11.24 4.54 -5.76
N PRO A 42 -10.84 4.95 -6.97
CA PRO A 42 -10.21 4.05 -7.93
C PRO A 42 -8.69 3.87 -7.74
N ASN A 43 -8.07 4.57 -6.78
CA ASN A 43 -6.62 4.61 -6.61
C ASN A 43 -6.21 4.25 -5.18
N VAL A 44 -5.13 3.47 -5.03
CA VAL A 44 -4.65 2.98 -3.73
C VAL A 44 -3.16 3.28 -3.55
N ILE A 45 -2.79 3.79 -2.38
CA ILE A 45 -1.43 3.83 -1.87
C ILE A 45 -1.34 2.68 -0.86
N MET A 46 -0.59 1.63 -1.17
CA MET A 46 -0.37 0.51 -0.26
C MET A 46 0.93 0.73 0.51
N VAL A 47 0.82 0.91 1.83
CA VAL A 47 1.96 1.11 2.74
C VAL A 47 2.14 -0.10 3.64
N ARG A 48 3.34 -0.68 3.62
CA ARG A 48 3.70 -1.78 4.52
C ARG A 48 3.90 -1.28 5.93
N TYR A 49 3.29 -1.96 6.88
CA TYR A 49 3.32 -1.64 8.31
C TYR A 49 3.54 -2.94 9.09
N GLU A 50 4.44 -2.94 10.08
CA GLU A 50 4.83 -4.14 10.86
C GLU A 50 5.16 -5.36 9.97
N ASP A 51 5.96 -5.16 8.91
CA ASP A 51 6.36 -6.19 7.94
C ASP A 51 5.19 -6.87 7.20
N ARG A 52 3.99 -6.28 7.23
CA ARG A 52 2.79 -6.78 6.55
C ARG A 52 2.42 -5.97 5.30
N PRO A 53 1.91 -6.61 4.23
CA PRO A 53 1.90 -8.05 4.03
C PRO A 53 3.32 -8.62 3.88
N GLU A 54 3.48 -9.91 4.15
CA GLU A 54 4.75 -10.63 3.96
C GLU A 54 5.00 -10.89 2.46
N PRO A 55 6.25 -10.83 1.99
CA PRO A 55 6.59 -11.24 0.62
C PRO A 55 6.42 -12.76 0.45
N PRO A 56 6.10 -13.26 -0.76
CA PRO A 56 5.95 -12.53 -2.03
C PRO A 56 4.60 -11.78 -2.15
N TYR A 57 4.65 -10.52 -2.61
CA TYR A 57 3.51 -9.60 -2.64
C TYR A 57 2.49 -9.87 -3.75
N GLU A 58 2.86 -10.63 -4.78
CA GLU A 58 2.06 -10.82 -6.00
C GLU A 58 0.68 -11.39 -5.69
N GLN A 59 0.57 -12.28 -4.69
CA GLN A 59 -0.72 -12.85 -4.29
C GLN A 59 -1.62 -11.80 -3.63
N TYR A 60 -1.06 -10.95 -2.75
CA TYR A 60 -1.80 -9.89 -2.06
C TYR A 60 -2.30 -8.83 -3.04
N ALA A 61 -1.43 -8.40 -3.97
CA ALA A 61 -1.72 -7.38 -4.96
C ALA A 61 -2.77 -7.80 -6.02
N ARG A 62 -3.15 -9.08 -6.09
CA ARG A 62 -4.27 -9.51 -6.96
C ARG A 62 -5.56 -8.75 -6.68
N SER A 63 -5.78 -8.37 -5.43
CA SER A 63 -6.94 -7.57 -5.00
C SER A 63 -6.96 -6.16 -5.62
N PHE A 64 -5.82 -5.64 -6.08
CA PHE A 64 -5.70 -4.31 -6.69
C PHE A 64 -5.89 -4.31 -8.21
N ARG A 65 -6.07 -5.46 -8.86
CA ARG A 65 -6.34 -5.52 -10.32
C ARG A 65 -7.55 -4.71 -10.79
N PRO A 66 -8.64 -4.57 -10.01
CA PRO A 66 -9.77 -3.71 -10.40
C PRO A 66 -9.49 -2.22 -10.23
N MET A 67 -8.42 -1.84 -9.52
CA MET A 67 -8.07 -0.43 -9.30
C MET A 67 -7.52 0.17 -10.59
N ARG A 68 -7.82 1.45 -10.82
CA ARG A 68 -7.29 2.19 -11.97
C ARG A 68 -5.78 2.30 -11.87
N GLN A 69 -5.27 2.59 -10.68
CA GLN A 69 -3.85 2.56 -10.39
C GLN A 69 -3.59 2.32 -8.90
N PHE A 70 -2.44 1.75 -8.60
CA PHE A 70 -1.92 1.73 -7.24
C PHE A 70 -0.43 2.01 -7.21
N VAL A 71 0.04 2.47 -6.05
CA VAL A 71 1.46 2.59 -5.72
C VAL A 71 1.78 1.76 -4.49
N TRP A 72 3.02 1.31 -4.37
CA TRP A 72 3.48 0.43 -3.30
C TRP A 72 4.64 1.06 -2.53
N SER A 73 4.62 1.01 -1.20
CA SER A 73 5.72 1.54 -0.39
C SER A 73 6.99 0.69 -0.53
N ILE A 74 8.12 1.32 -0.85
CA ILE A 74 9.45 0.68 -0.85
C ILE A 74 10.29 0.99 0.40
N VAL A 75 9.76 1.87 1.25
CA VAL A 75 10.27 2.16 2.58
C VAL A 75 9.16 1.75 3.53
N GLY A 76 9.44 0.81 4.44
CA GLY A 76 8.50 0.45 5.50
C GLY A 76 8.34 1.59 6.49
N ALA A 77 7.33 1.52 7.36
CA ALA A 77 7.17 2.47 8.46
C ALA A 77 8.51 2.62 9.24
N GLY A 78 9.03 3.85 9.35
CA GLY A 78 10.28 4.15 10.05
C GLY A 78 11.56 4.14 9.20
N GLY A 79 11.47 4.18 7.87
CA GLY A 79 12.66 4.45 7.02
C GLY A 79 13.53 3.24 6.67
N ALA A 80 13.07 2.02 6.99
CA ALA A 80 13.81 0.79 6.69
C ALA A 80 13.65 0.38 5.22
N SER A 81 14.78 0.15 4.54
CA SER A 81 14.84 -0.36 3.17
C SER A 81 15.90 -1.47 3.11
N ASP A 82 15.52 -2.65 2.62
CA ASP A 82 16.42 -3.78 2.35
C ASP A 82 16.48 -4.03 0.83
N GLU A 83 17.59 -4.56 0.31
CA GLU A 83 17.74 -4.93 -1.11
C GLU A 83 16.67 -5.94 -1.54
N SER A 84 16.23 -6.78 -0.61
CA SER A 84 15.13 -7.74 -0.82
C SER A 84 13.80 -7.04 -1.14
N GLU A 85 13.49 -5.90 -0.51
CA GLU A 85 12.25 -5.12 -0.73
C GLU A 85 12.17 -4.57 -2.15
N LEU A 86 13.29 -4.05 -2.66
CA LEU A 86 13.38 -3.54 -4.03
C LEU A 86 13.16 -4.67 -5.05
N MET A 87 13.71 -5.85 -4.78
CA MET A 87 13.52 -7.03 -5.63
C MET A 87 12.05 -7.47 -5.67
N TYR A 88 11.38 -7.59 -4.52
CA TYR A 88 9.96 -7.96 -4.46
C TYR A 88 9.06 -6.89 -5.10
N THR A 89 9.36 -5.61 -4.88
CA THR A 89 8.59 -4.52 -5.50
C THR A 89 8.76 -4.48 -7.01
N ARG A 90 9.96 -4.75 -7.52
CA ARG A 90 10.22 -4.86 -8.97
C ARG A 90 9.38 -5.97 -9.59
N ARG A 91 9.32 -7.14 -8.96
CA ARG A 91 8.47 -8.26 -9.41
C ARG A 91 6.98 -7.88 -9.38
N LEU A 92 6.56 -7.13 -8.36
CA LEU A 92 5.20 -6.64 -8.25
C LEU A 92 4.83 -5.73 -9.43
N ALA A 93 5.71 -4.80 -9.79
CA ALA A 93 5.52 -3.90 -10.93
C ALA A 93 5.49 -4.66 -12.27
N GLU A 94 6.37 -5.66 -12.45
CA GLU A 94 6.37 -6.53 -13.63
C GLU A 94 5.05 -7.32 -13.77
N ALA A 95 4.44 -7.73 -12.66
CA ALA A 95 3.20 -8.52 -12.65
C ALA A 95 1.91 -7.67 -12.73
N ASN A 96 1.98 -6.35 -12.51
CA ASN A 96 0.80 -5.50 -12.39
C ASN A 96 0.96 -4.21 -13.21
N PRO A 97 0.44 -4.16 -14.45
CA PRO A 97 0.53 -2.97 -15.31
C PRO A 97 -0.16 -1.72 -14.75
N ASN A 98 -1.07 -1.88 -13.79
CA ASN A 98 -1.73 -0.78 -13.08
C ASN A 98 -0.96 -0.33 -11.82
N MET A 99 0.22 -0.90 -11.54
CA MET A 99 1.15 -0.34 -10.57
C MET A 99 1.93 0.81 -11.22
N THR A 100 1.58 2.06 -10.89
CA THR A 100 2.09 3.24 -11.60
C THR A 100 3.26 3.92 -10.90
N GLY A 101 3.66 3.43 -9.72
CA GLY A 101 4.77 4.01 -8.97
C GLY A 101 4.99 3.35 -7.61
N VAL A 102 5.85 3.99 -6.83
CA VAL A 102 6.20 3.59 -5.46
C VAL A 102 5.99 4.74 -4.49
N MET A 103 5.79 4.42 -3.21
CA MET A 103 5.72 5.39 -2.11
C MET A 103 6.98 5.31 -1.25
N MET A 104 7.52 6.46 -0.87
CA MET A 104 8.72 6.58 -0.03
C MET A 104 8.37 7.48 1.16
N ASP A 105 7.64 6.91 2.11
CA ASP A 105 7.25 7.60 3.34
C ASP A 105 8.48 7.80 4.23
N ASP A 106 8.60 8.95 4.88
CA ASP A 106 9.71 9.29 5.79
C ASP A 106 11.14 9.13 5.21
N PHE A 107 11.32 9.28 3.90
CA PHE A 107 12.64 9.13 3.25
C PHE A 107 13.64 10.26 3.56
N PHE A 108 13.26 11.26 4.34
CA PHE A 108 14.15 12.34 4.74
C PHE A 108 14.98 11.90 5.95
N ARG A 109 16.21 11.46 5.70
CA ARG A 109 17.26 11.41 6.73
C ARG A 109 18.11 12.67 6.60
N ASP A 110 18.52 13.25 7.73
CA ASP A 110 19.57 14.27 7.71
C ASP A 110 20.82 13.65 7.04
N ASP A 111 21.46 14.42 6.14
CA ASP A 111 22.77 14.05 5.59
C ASP A 111 23.75 13.92 6.78
N PRO A 112 24.60 12.87 6.84
CA PRO A 112 25.54 12.66 7.94
C PRO A 112 26.58 13.78 8.09
#